data_AF-A0A1B6JPG6-F1
#
_entry.id   AF-A0A1B6JPG6-F1
#
_cell.length_a   1.000
_cell.length_b   1.000
_cell.length_c   1.000
_cell.angle_alpha   90.00
_cell.angle_beta   90.00
_cell.angle_gamma   90.00
#
_symmetry.space_group_name_H-M   'P 1'
#
loop_
_entity.id
_entity.type
_entity.pdbx_description
1 polymer ?
#
loop_
_entity_poly.entity_id
_entity_poly.type
_entity_poly.pdbx_seq_one_letter_code
_entity_poly.pdbx_strand_id
1 'polypeptide(L)'
;MKLADRQGAGGTQFKYLSLGQGQEKTALGLLETAISRGHWLMYQNCHLLIAFLRDLEKELEKIAKPHPDFRLWLTTDPTPTFPIGILQRSLKVVTEPPNGLKLNLRNTYFKMRPQALETCDHPAFKTLIYVLAFFHAVVQERRKYDKIGWNISYDFGECDFVVCVQILDTYLNKLKDTVDARIPWGSLKYLIGEVMYGGRVIDNFDRRIVKTFMNEYMGDFIFDTFQPFHFYRDESVDYIIPPDGTREEYIAAIEELPLVNVPGVFGLHPNAEIGYYTQAAREMWLHLIELQPHTGTAEGGVSREEVIDSVASDILVKLPAVYDLARVRKSFEMYITPTIVVLLQELERFNVLINRMQSTLTQLRKALAGEIG
;
A
#
# COMPACT_ATOMS: atom_id res chain seq x y z
N MET A 1 1.89 -13.12 21.42
CA MET A 1 1.74 -14.46 22.05
C MET A 1 3.09 -15.17 22.19
N LYS A 2 3.72 -15.69 21.11
CA LYS A 2 5.02 -16.41 21.22
C LYS A 2 6.13 -15.69 22.01
N LEU A 3 6.21 -14.36 21.92
CA LEU A 3 7.15 -13.56 22.71
C LEU A 3 6.83 -13.59 24.23
N ALA A 4 5.56 -13.48 24.59
CA ALA A 4 5.11 -13.55 25.98
C ALA A 4 5.38 -14.94 26.56
N ASP A 5 5.13 -16.00 25.78
CA ASP A 5 5.41 -17.38 26.17
C ASP A 5 6.91 -17.60 26.44
N ARG A 6 7.78 -17.06 25.59
CA ARG A 6 9.25 -17.13 25.78
C ARG A 6 9.75 -16.37 27.00
N GLN A 7 9.05 -15.33 27.43
CA GLN A 7 9.40 -14.51 28.59
C GLN A 7 8.75 -15.01 29.89
N GLY A 8 8.11 -16.18 29.87
CA GLY A 8 7.44 -16.75 31.05
C GLY A 8 6.11 -16.11 31.41
N ALA A 9 5.64 -15.14 30.61
CA ALA A 9 4.36 -14.44 30.76
C ALA A 9 3.24 -15.05 29.89
N GLY A 10 3.40 -16.30 29.47
CA GLY A 10 2.46 -17.03 28.63
C GLY A 10 1.19 -17.48 29.37
N GLY A 11 0.17 -17.89 28.62
CA GLY A 11 -1.06 -18.45 29.18
C GLY A 11 -1.97 -17.42 29.87
N THR A 12 -2.19 -17.54 31.18
CA THR A 12 -3.17 -16.73 31.93
C THR A 12 -2.74 -15.29 32.18
N GLN A 13 -1.42 -15.02 32.13
CA GLN A 13 -0.81 -13.71 32.34
C GLN A 13 -0.82 -12.82 31.10
N PHE A 14 -1.04 -13.38 29.90
CA PHE A 14 -1.22 -12.63 28.67
C PHE A 14 -2.71 -12.42 28.38
N LYS A 15 -3.13 -11.17 28.26
CA LYS A 15 -4.48 -10.76 27.88
C LYS A 15 -4.39 -9.91 26.61
N TYR A 16 -5.32 -10.12 25.69
CA TYR A 16 -5.46 -9.27 24.52
C TYR A 16 -6.92 -8.87 24.35
N LEU A 17 -7.15 -7.67 23.83
CA LEU A 17 -8.46 -7.12 23.52
C LEU A 17 -8.36 -6.36 22.20
N SER A 18 -9.22 -6.71 21.24
CA SER A 18 -9.37 -5.93 20.01
C SER A 18 -10.29 -4.76 20.30
N LEU A 19 -9.79 -3.54 20.14
CA LEU A 19 -10.56 -2.33 20.37
C LEU A 19 -11.58 -2.14 19.24
N GLY A 20 -12.83 -1.97 19.64
CA GLY A 20 -13.97 -1.71 18.78
C GLY A 20 -15.03 -0.95 19.56
N GLN A 21 -16.13 -0.59 18.88
CA GLN A 21 -17.19 0.20 19.51
C GLN A 21 -17.75 -0.51 20.75
N GLY A 22 -17.82 0.21 21.88
CA GLY A 22 -18.35 -0.30 23.15
C GLY A 22 -17.38 -1.11 24.02
N GLN A 23 -16.11 -1.27 23.61
CA GLN A 23 -15.11 -2.03 24.39
C GLN A 23 -14.34 -1.19 25.42
N GLU A 24 -14.63 0.10 25.54
CA GLU A 24 -13.88 1.08 26.36
C GLU A 24 -13.83 0.69 27.85
N LYS A 25 -14.99 0.38 28.43
CA LYS A 25 -15.09 0.02 29.85
C LYS A 25 -14.36 -1.29 30.15
N THR A 26 -14.50 -2.27 29.27
CA THR A 26 -13.79 -3.55 29.38
C THR A 26 -12.27 -3.35 29.26
N ALA A 27 -11.84 -2.49 28.34
CA ALA A 27 -10.44 -2.15 28.16
C ALA A 27 -9.86 -1.55 29.45
N LEU A 28 -10.52 -0.55 30.05
CA LEU A 28 -10.07 0.06 31.31
C LEU A 28 -10.02 -0.94 32.47
N GLY A 29 -11.05 -1.78 32.63
CA GLY A 29 -11.05 -2.81 33.68
C GLY A 29 -9.92 -3.83 33.51
N LEU A 30 -9.59 -4.21 32.27
CA LEU A 30 -8.44 -5.06 31.97
C LEU A 30 -7.11 -4.34 32.24
N LEU A 31 -7.03 -3.03 31.99
CA LEU A 31 -5.84 -2.23 32.29
C LEU A 31 -5.54 -2.22 33.79
N GLU A 32 -6.53 -1.90 34.61
CA GLU A 32 -6.39 -1.87 36.07
C GLU A 32 -6.00 -3.25 36.63
N THR A 33 -6.62 -4.31 36.11
CA THR A 33 -6.29 -5.69 36.48
C THR A 33 -4.87 -6.04 36.06
N ALA A 34 -4.43 -5.60 34.88
CA ALA A 34 -3.09 -5.87 34.39
C ALA A 34 -2.01 -5.11 35.18
N ILE A 35 -2.27 -3.85 35.54
CA ILE A 35 -1.38 -3.01 36.36
C ILE A 35 -1.20 -3.62 37.75
N SER A 36 -2.29 -4.09 38.37
CA SER A 36 -2.26 -4.64 39.73
C SER A 36 -1.66 -6.05 39.81
N ARG A 37 -1.94 -6.91 38.81
CA ARG A 37 -1.48 -8.32 38.80
C ARG A 37 -0.21 -8.57 38.00
N GLY A 38 0.34 -7.57 37.31
CA GLY A 38 1.53 -7.73 36.48
C GLY A 38 1.30 -8.47 35.17
N HIS A 39 0.11 -8.38 34.59
CA HIS A 39 -0.20 -9.05 33.34
C HIS A 39 0.35 -8.30 32.13
N TRP A 40 0.54 -9.03 31.03
CA TRP A 40 0.81 -8.45 29.73
C TRP A 40 -0.51 -8.21 29.02
N LEU A 41 -0.81 -6.95 28.72
CA LEU A 41 -2.03 -6.54 28.04
C LEU A 41 -1.72 -6.07 26.62
N MET A 42 -2.45 -6.56 25.63
CA MET A 42 -2.34 -6.15 24.24
C MET A 42 -3.66 -5.57 23.74
N TYR A 43 -3.68 -4.27 23.42
CA TYR A 43 -4.77 -3.66 22.67
C TYR A 43 -4.49 -3.74 21.18
N GLN A 44 -5.42 -4.34 20.44
CA GLN A 44 -5.35 -4.44 18.99
C GLN A 44 -6.23 -3.40 18.32
N ASN A 45 -5.84 -2.95 17.13
CA ASN A 45 -6.60 -2.05 16.27
C ASN A 45 -6.94 -0.71 16.93
N CYS A 46 -5.99 -0.14 17.67
CA CYS A 46 -6.18 1.11 18.41
C CYS A 46 -6.59 2.30 17.51
N HIS A 47 -6.21 2.26 16.23
CA HIS A 47 -6.60 3.26 15.23
C HIS A 47 -8.12 3.33 14.99
N LEU A 48 -8.88 2.27 15.32
CA LEU A 48 -10.34 2.25 15.18
C LEU A 48 -11.07 3.02 16.29
N LEU A 49 -10.39 3.35 17.40
CA LEU A 49 -11.00 3.99 18.57
C LEU A 49 -10.09 5.07 19.17
N ILE A 50 -9.84 6.12 18.38
CA ILE A 50 -8.90 7.20 18.74
C ILE A 50 -9.37 7.99 19.97
N ALA A 51 -10.68 8.17 20.15
CA ALA A 51 -11.23 8.87 21.31
C ALA A 51 -10.82 8.20 22.63
N PHE A 52 -10.90 6.87 22.70
CA PHE A 52 -10.48 6.08 23.85
C PHE A 52 -8.99 6.26 24.15
N LEU A 53 -8.14 6.42 23.14
CA LEU A 53 -6.70 6.59 23.36
C LEU A 53 -6.37 7.86 24.17
N ARG A 54 -7.19 8.91 24.08
CA ARG A 54 -7.02 10.12 24.90
C ARG A 54 -7.34 9.86 26.37
N ASP A 55 -8.31 9.00 26.64
CA ASP A 55 -8.65 8.61 28.01
C ASP A 55 -7.65 7.60 28.55
N LEU A 56 -7.19 6.67 27.70
CA LEU A 56 -6.06 5.79 28.02
C LEU A 56 -4.80 6.58 28.39
N GLU A 57 -4.49 7.66 27.65
CA GLU A 57 -3.37 8.54 27.97
C GLU A 57 -3.49 9.08 29.40
N LYS A 58 -4.63 9.66 29.77
CA LYS A 58 -4.89 10.15 31.14
C LYS A 58 -4.74 9.05 32.19
N GLU A 59 -5.24 7.85 31.92
CA GLU A 59 -5.10 6.74 32.87
C GLU A 59 -3.65 6.29 33.01
N LEU A 60 -2.87 6.26 31.92
CA LEU A 60 -1.44 5.96 31.96
C LEU A 60 -0.64 7.01 32.75
N GLU A 61 -1.04 8.28 32.73
CA GLU A 61 -0.41 9.33 33.54
C GLU A 61 -0.65 9.16 35.05
N LYS A 62 -1.80 8.60 35.44
CA LYS A 62 -2.14 8.37 36.85
C LYS A 62 -1.35 7.20 37.48
N ILE A 63 -0.70 6.37 36.67
CA ILE A 63 0.03 5.19 37.15
C ILE A 63 1.32 5.63 37.85
N ALA A 64 1.33 5.64 39.18
CA ALA A 64 2.52 5.99 39.97
C ALA A 64 3.41 4.78 40.30
N LYS A 65 2.83 3.61 40.55
CA LYS A 65 3.56 2.38 40.95
C LYS A 65 2.94 1.13 40.29
N PRO A 66 3.26 0.84 39.03
CA PRO A 66 2.80 -0.39 38.37
C PRO A 66 3.55 -1.62 38.89
N HIS A 67 2.96 -2.79 38.75
CA HIS A 67 3.66 -4.05 38.99
C HIS A 67 4.87 -4.18 38.03
N PRO A 68 6.05 -4.67 38.48
CA PRO A 68 7.27 -4.73 37.67
C PRO A 68 7.13 -5.53 36.37
N ASP A 69 6.30 -6.58 36.37
CA ASP A 69 6.05 -7.44 35.21
C ASP A 69 4.97 -6.93 34.25
N PHE A 70 4.26 -5.84 34.60
CA PHE A 70 3.23 -5.27 33.74
C PHE A 70 3.81 -4.77 32.42
N ARG A 71 3.19 -5.14 31.31
CA ARG A 71 3.53 -4.64 29.97
C ARG A 71 2.26 -4.32 29.19
N LEU A 72 2.23 -3.15 28.57
CA LEU A 72 1.15 -2.74 27.66
C LEU A 72 1.67 -2.70 26.23
N TRP A 73 1.00 -3.44 25.34
CA TRP A 73 1.26 -3.46 23.90
C TRP A 73 0.08 -2.82 23.18
N LEU A 74 0.36 -1.86 22.30
CA LEU A 74 -0.64 -1.23 21.45
C LEU A 74 -0.30 -1.57 20.00
N THR A 75 -1.25 -2.14 19.25
CA THR A 75 -1.15 -2.22 17.79
C THR A 75 -2.07 -1.20 17.16
N THR A 76 -1.52 -0.37 16.29
CA THR A 76 -2.20 0.72 15.61
C THR A 76 -1.62 0.89 14.22
N ASP A 77 -2.45 1.43 13.33
CA ASP A 77 -1.98 1.98 12.07
C ASP A 77 -1.58 3.44 12.33
N PRO A 78 -0.70 4.03 11.51
CA PRO A 78 -0.29 5.43 11.65
C PRO A 78 -1.50 6.34 11.44
N THR A 79 -1.80 7.15 12.46
CA THR A 79 -2.93 8.08 12.45
C THR A 79 -2.46 9.46 12.93
N PRO A 80 -2.76 10.56 12.21
CA PRO A 80 -2.27 11.90 12.55
C PRO A 80 -2.81 12.44 13.88
N THR A 81 -3.92 11.90 14.37
CA THR A 81 -4.59 12.30 15.62
C THR A 81 -4.26 11.39 16.81
N PHE A 82 -3.26 10.50 16.66
CA PHE A 82 -2.82 9.62 17.73
C PHE A 82 -2.21 10.44 18.90
N PRO A 83 -2.52 10.13 20.17
CA PRO A 83 -2.04 10.92 21.30
C PRO A 83 -0.51 10.95 21.44
N ILE A 84 0.05 12.16 21.49
CA ILE A 84 1.49 12.39 21.49
C ILE A 84 2.14 11.93 22.80
N GLY A 85 1.47 12.04 23.95
CA GLY A 85 2.05 11.62 25.23
C GLY A 85 2.24 10.11 25.30
N ILE A 86 1.30 9.32 24.74
CA ILE A 86 1.50 7.87 24.57
C ILE A 86 2.70 7.59 23.65
N LEU A 87 2.83 8.33 22.54
CA LEU A 87 4.01 8.20 21.68
C LEU A 87 5.27 8.52 22.46
N GLN A 88 5.40 9.66 23.13
CA GLN A 88 6.61 10.03 23.85
C GLN A 88 7.04 9.01 24.91
N ARG A 89 6.08 8.38 25.60
CA ARG A 89 6.35 7.42 26.70
C ARG A 89 6.41 5.94 26.28
N SER A 90 6.29 5.64 24.98
CA SER A 90 6.30 4.26 24.46
C SER A 90 7.60 3.92 23.72
N LEU A 91 7.90 2.62 23.64
CA LEU A 91 8.84 2.08 22.67
C LEU A 91 8.06 1.77 21.38
N LYS A 92 8.54 2.28 20.25
CA LYS A 92 7.87 2.13 18.95
C LYS A 92 8.60 1.08 18.15
N VAL A 93 7.85 0.12 17.65
CA VAL A 93 8.34 -0.88 16.71
C VAL A 93 7.46 -0.76 15.47
N VAL A 94 8.09 -0.43 14.35
CA VAL A 94 7.41 -0.32 13.06
C VAL A 94 7.61 -1.63 12.32
N THR A 95 6.51 -2.23 11.86
CA THR A 95 6.53 -3.41 11.00
C THR A 95 6.20 -2.97 9.59
N GLU A 96 7.20 -2.88 8.74
CA GLU A 96 7.02 -2.59 7.32
C GLU A 96 6.92 -3.90 6.54
N PRO A 97 6.12 -3.95 5.45
CA PRO A 97 6.17 -5.07 4.53
C PRO A 97 7.58 -5.17 3.92
N PRO A 98 8.03 -6.38 3.55
CA PRO A 98 9.30 -6.52 2.85
C PRO A 98 9.29 -5.70 1.55
N ASN A 99 10.41 -5.04 1.25
CA ASN A 99 10.59 -4.25 0.03
C ASN A 99 11.56 -4.99 -0.90
N GLY A 100 11.09 -5.39 -2.06
CA GLY A 100 11.86 -6.12 -3.06
C GLY A 100 11.32 -7.52 -3.30
N LEU A 101 11.45 -7.97 -4.55
CA LEU A 101 10.92 -9.23 -5.04
C LEU A 101 11.45 -10.42 -4.23
N LYS A 102 12.75 -10.43 -3.96
CA LYS A 102 13.44 -11.44 -3.15
C LYS A 102 12.82 -11.55 -1.75
N LEU A 103 12.64 -10.42 -1.07
CA LEU A 103 12.15 -10.41 0.30
C LEU A 103 10.68 -10.81 0.38
N ASN A 104 9.86 -10.42 -0.59
CA ASN A 104 8.46 -10.86 -0.70
C ASN A 104 8.36 -12.37 -0.94
N LEU A 105 9.10 -12.91 -1.91
CA LEU A 105 9.17 -14.35 -2.17
C LEU A 105 9.58 -15.14 -0.92
N ARG A 106 10.67 -14.71 -0.28
CA ARG A 106 11.18 -15.32 0.94
C ARG A 106 10.12 -15.29 2.06
N ASN A 107 9.44 -14.16 2.21
CA ASN A 107 8.38 -14.00 3.21
C ASN A 107 7.19 -14.94 2.95
N THR A 108 6.76 -15.08 1.68
CA THR A 108 5.71 -16.03 1.28
C THR A 108 6.09 -17.46 1.63
N TYR A 109 7.31 -17.90 1.28
CA TYR A 109 7.79 -19.25 1.61
C TYR A 109 8.01 -19.47 3.10
N PHE A 110 8.49 -18.46 3.83
CA PHE A 110 8.69 -18.54 5.28
C PHE A 110 7.37 -18.70 6.04
N LYS A 111 6.32 -18.02 5.60
CA LYS A 111 4.97 -18.11 6.19
C LYS A 111 4.23 -19.38 5.77
N MET A 112 4.61 -19.98 4.64
CA MET A 112 4.05 -21.24 4.19
C MET A 112 4.47 -22.40 5.10
N ARG A 113 3.50 -23.26 5.44
CA ARG A 113 3.76 -24.50 6.19
C ARG A 113 4.53 -25.48 5.30
N PRO A 114 5.57 -26.20 5.79
CA PRO A 114 6.31 -27.18 4.99
C PRO A 114 5.40 -28.21 4.31
N GLN A 115 4.41 -28.71 5.06
CA GLN A 115 3.40 -29.68 4.59
C GLN A 115 2.57 -29.16 3.42
N ALA A 116 2.46 -27.84 3.23
CA ALA A 116 1.66 -27.28 2.15
C ALA A 116 2.23 -27.64 0.76
N LEU A 117 3.56 -27.81 0.64
CA LEU A 117 4.23 -28.25 -0.58
C LEU A 117 4.05 -29.75 -0.88
N GLU A 118 3.63 -30.53 0.11
CA GLU A 118 3.45 -31.99 0.04
C GLU A 118 1.98 -32.39 -0.01
N THR A 119 1.05 -31.42 -0.01
CA THR A 119 -0.40 -31.69 -0.04
C THR A 119 -0.83 -32.45 -1.30
N CYS A 120 -0.16 -32.22 -2.43
CA CYS A 120 -0.48 -32.82 -3.72
C CYS A 120 0.74 -33.53 -4.32
N ASP A 121 0.58 -34.82 -4.63
CA ASP A 121 1.62 -35.62 -5.31
C ASP A 121 1.79 -35.31 -6.81
N HIS A 122 1.02 -34.38 -7.39
CA HIS A 122 1.15 -34.08 -8.81
C HIS A 122 2.49 -33.35 -9.07
N PRO A 123 3.32 -33.80 -10.04
CA PRO A 123 4.67 -33.25 -10.25
C PRO A 123 4.66 -31.74 -10.55
N ALA A 124 3.66 -31.26 -11.31
CA ALA A 124 3.49 -29.83 -11.58
C ALA A 124 3.18 -28.94 -10.35
N PHE A 125 2.78 -29.51 -9.20
CA PHE A 125 2.25 -28.73 -8.08
C PHE A 125 3.29 -27.77 -7.49
N LYS A 126 4.51 -28.28 -7.21
CA LYS A 126 5.58 -27.48 -6.59
C LYS A 126 6.04 -26.35 -7.51
N THR A 127 6.27 -26.66 -8.78
CA THR A 127 6.54 -25.68 -9.84
C THR A 127 5.46 -24.59 -9.91
N LEU A 128 4.18 -24.97 -9.90
CA LEU A 128 3.07 -24.01 -9.97
C LEU A 128 2.95 -23.14 -8.72
N ILE A 129 3.28 -23.66 -7.53
CA ILE A 129 3.36 -22.85 -6.31
C ILE A 129 4.46 -21.79 -6.44
N TYR A 130 5.62 -22.14 -6.98
CA TYR A 130 6.69 -21.17 -7.20
C TYR A 130 6.27 -20.08 -8.20
N VAL A 131 5.67 -20.47 -9.33
CA VAL A 131 5.11 -19.54 -10.33
C VAL A 131 4.08 -18.59 -9.69
N LEU A 132 3.18 -19.13 -8.87
CA LEU A 132 2.17 -18.34 -8.17
C LEU A 132 2.79 -17.41 -7.10
N ALA A 133 3.82 -17.87 -6.38
CA ALA A 133 4.53 -17.06 -5.40
C ALA A 133 5.29 -15.91 -6.08
N PHE A 134 5.92 -16.18 -7.22
CA PHE A 134 6.58 -15.16 -8.04
C PHE A 134 5.58 -14.13 -8.56
N PHE A 135 4.45 -14.57 -9.11
CA PHE A 135 3.36 -13.69 -9.50
C PHE A 135 2.88 -12.80 -8.34
N HIS A 136 2.62 -13.40 -7.18
CA HIS A 136 2.17 -12.67 -5.99
C HIS A 136 3.17 -11.58 -5.58
N ALA A 137 4.46 -11.91 -5.57
CA ALA A 137 5.52 -10.97 -5.23
C ALA A 137 5.67 -9.85 -6.28
N VAL A 138 5.55 -10.15 -7.58
CA VAL A 138 5.57 -9.15 -8.67
C VAL A 138 4.42 -8.16 -8.54
N VAL A 139 3.22 -8.64 -8.28
CA VAL A 139 2.01 -7.82 -8.15
C VAL A 139 2.09 -6.90 -6.91
N GLN A 140 2.64 -7.41 -5.80
CA GLN A 140 2.94 -6.60 -4.61
C GLN A 140 3.98 -5.51 -4.89
N GLU A 141 5.10 -5.86 -5.54
CA GLU A 141 6.18 -4.92 -5.85
C GLU A 141 5.78 -3.86 -6.88
N ARG A 142 4.86 -4.17 -7.82
CA ARG A 142 4.36 -3.16 -8.77
C ARG A 142 3.75 -1.95 -8.09
N ARG A 143 3.22 -2.09 -6.86
CA ARG A 143 2.68 -0.96 -6.07
C ARG A 143 3.72 0.14 -5.82
N LYS A 144 5.01 -0.20 -5.82
CA LYS A 144 6.14 0.74 -5.66
C LYS A 144 6.20 1.83 -6.74
N TYR A 145 5.67 1.56 -7.94
CA TYR A 145 5.76 2.47 -9.09
C TYR A 145 4.50 3.35 -9.27
N ASP A 146 3.68 3.50 -8.23
CA ASP A 146 2.45 4.31 -8.22
C ASP A 146 1.62 4.11 -9.50
N LYS A 147 1.26 5.18 -10.22
CA LYS A 147 0.40 5.14 -11.42
C LYS A 147 0.96 4.36 -12.59
N ILE A 148 2.27 4.14 -12.65
CA ILE A 148 2.90 3.31 -13.69
C ILE A 148 2.75 1.82 -13.34
N GLY A 149 2.75 1.50 -12.04
CA GLY A 149 2.51 0.17 -11.53
C GLY A 149 1.04 -0.23 -11.59
N TRP A 150 0.18 0.58 -10.98
CA TRP A 150 -1.27 0.39 -10.91
C TRP A 150 -1.98 1.74 -10.99
N ASN A 151 -3.09 1.83 -11.72
CA ASN A 151 -3.90 3.05 -11.70
C ASN A 151 -4.44 3.34 -10.30
N ILE A 152 -4.82 2.28 -9.58
CA ILE A 152 -5.30 2.31 -8.19
C ILE A 152 -4.41 1.42 -7.33
N SER A 153 -4.01 1.91 -6.15
CA SER A 153 -3.22 1.11 -5.21
C SER A 153 -4.06 -0.02 -4.60
N TYR A 154 -3.78 -1.26 -5.00
CA TYR A 154 -4.40 -2.46 -4.43
C TYR A 154 -3.55 -3.06 -3.32
N ASP A 155 -4.21 -3.64 -2.33
CA ASP A 155 -3.56 -4.41 -1.27
C ASP A 155 -3.75 -5.90 -1.54
N PHE A 156 -2.67 -6.61 -1.87
CA PHE A 156 -2.70 -8.05 -2.15
C PHE A 156 -2.16 -8.79 -0.93
N GLY A 157 -3.03 -9.59 -0.33
CA GLY A 157 -2.78 -10.21 0.96
C GLY A 157 -2.40 -11.68 0.83
N GLU A 158 -1.86 -12.23 1.91
CA GLU A 158 -1.49 -13.66 1.98
C GLU A 158 -2.70 -14.58 1.81
N CYS A 159 -3.89 -14.13 2.24
CA CYS A 159 -5.12 -14.90 2.04
C CYS A 159 -5.38 -15.20 0.56
N ASP A 160 -5.04 -14.29 -0.36
CA ASP A 160 -5.23 -14.53 -1.81
C ASP A 160 -4.32 -15.66 -2.28
N PHE A 161 -3.04 -15.60 -1.86
CA PHE A 161 -2.07 -16.62 -2.19
C PHE A 161 -2.49 -17.99 -1.66
N VAL A 162 -2.88 -18.08 -0.39
CA VAL A 162 -3.31 -19.35 0.24
C VAL A 162 -4.53 -19.94 -0.47
N VAL A 163 -5.53 -19.13 -0.82
CA VAL A 163 -6.71 -19.62 -1.55
C VAL A 163 -6.32 -20.08 -2.96
N CYS A 164 -5.42 -19.37 -3.64
CA CYS A 164 -4.94 -19.79 -4.96
C CYS A 164 -4.16 -21.12 -4.89
N VAL A 165 -3.37 -21.35 -3.84
CA VAL A 165 -2.72 -22.65 -3.60
C VAL A 165 -3.76 -23.77 -3.38
N GLN A 166 -4.83 -23.50 -2.64
CA GLN A 166 -5.93 -24.47 -2.45
C GLN A 166 -6.68 -24.77 -3.75
N ILE A 167 -6.85 -23.78 -4.62
CA ILE A 167 -7.42 -23.97 -5.96
C ILE A 167 -6.51 -24.89 -6.78
N LEU A 168 -5.20 -24.64 -6.79
CA LEU A 168 -4.23 -25.50 -7.48
C LEU A 168 -4.29 -26.94 -6.96
N ASP A 169 -4.26 -27.13 -5.64
CA ASP A 169 -4.35 -28.45 -4.99
C ASP A 169 -5.64 -29.19 -5.40
N THR A 170 -6.79 -28.50 -5.33
CA THR A 170 -8.09 -29.09 -5.69
C THR A 170 -8.16 -29.52 -7.15
N TYR A 171 -7.67 -28.68 -8.08
CA TYR A 171 -7.73 -28.97 -9.50
C TYR A 171 -6.72 -30.05 -9.91
N LEU A 172 -5.50 -30.01 -9.38
CA LEU A 172 -4.48 -31.02 -9.69
C LEU A 172 -4.81 -32.39 -9.10
N ASN A 173 -5.41 -32.45 -7.91
CA ASN A 173 -5.88 -33.73 -7.36
C ASN A 173 -7.01 -34.33 -8.21
N LYS A 174 -7.94 -33.52 -8.74
CA LYS A 174 -8.99 -34.00 -9.65
C LYS A 174 -8.43 -34.57 -10.97
N LEU A 175 -7.27 -34.07 -11.42
CA LEU A 175 -6.62 -34.60 -12.63
C LEU A 175 -6.01 -35.98 -12.41
N LYS A 176 -5.65 -36.36 -11.18
CA LYS A 176 -5.15 -37.71 -10.88
C LYS A 176 -6.16 -38.79 -11.25
N ASP A 177 -7.45 -38.50 -11.09
CA ASP A 177 -8.55 -39.43 -11.37
C ASP A 177 -9.01 -39.40 -12.84
N THR A 178 -8.50 -38.47 -13.65
CA THR A 178 -8.94 -38.25 -15.04
C THR A 178 -7.91 -38.81 -16.02
N VAL A 179 -8.38 -39.54 -17.05
CA VAL A 179 -7.52 -40.19 -18.05
C VAL A 179 -6.74 -39.18 -18.91
N ASP A 180 -7.29 -37.98 -19.09
CA ASP A 180 -6.61 -36.84 -19.74
C ASP A 180 -5.87 -36.01 -18.69
N ALA A 181 -4.58 -36.31 -18.48
CA ALA A 181 -3.71 -35.64 -17.50
C ALA A 181 -3.25 -34.23 -17.94
N ARG A 182 -4.09 -33.49 -18.66
CA ARG A 182 -3.79 -32.13 -19.12
C ARG A 182 -4.24 -31.09 -18.11
N ILE A 183 -3.36 -30.14 -17.80
CA ILE A 183 -3.65 -29.06 -16.87
C ILE A 183 -4.71 -28.12 -17.49
N PRO A 184 -5.84 -27.84 -16.81
CA PRO A 184 -6.90 -26.99 -17.34
C PRO A 184 -6.53 -25.50 -17.18
N TRP A 185 -5.59 -25.02 -18.01
CA TRP A 185 -5.08 -23.65 -17.95
C TRP A 185 -6.18 -22.60 -18.04
N GLY A 186 -7.20 -22.80 -18.87
CA GLY A 186 -8.31 -21.85 -19.00
C GLY A 186 -9.05 -21.62 -17.67
N SER A 187 -9.34 -22.71 -16.94
CA SER A 187 -9.99 -22.63 -15.63
C SER A 187 -9.07 -22.05 -14.57
N LEU A 188 -7.80 -22.46 -14.53
CA LEU A 188 -6.84 -21.95 -13.54
C LEU A 188 -6.57 -20.45 -13.74
N LYS A 189 -6.30 -20.01 -14.97
CA LYS A 189 -6.08 -18.60 -15.30
C LYS A 189 -7.29 -17.74 -14.98
N TYR A 190 -8.51 -18.25 -15.24
CA TYR A 190 -9.73 -17.54 -14.91
C TYR A 190 -9.94 -17.42 -13.40
N LEU A 191 -9.80 -18.52 -12.66
CA LEU A 191 -10.01 -18.51 -11.21
C LEU A 191 -8.96 -17.67 -10.48
N ILE A 192 -7.68 -17.82 -10.80
CA ILE A 192 -6.61 -17.08 -10.15
C ILE A 192 -6.62 -15.61 -10.63
N GLY A 193 -6.64 -15.40 -11.94
CA GLY A 193 -6.53 -14.08 -12.56
C GLY A 193 -7.76 -13.20 -12.43
N GLU A 194 -8.93 -13.70 -12.84
CA GLU A 194 -10.16 -12.89 -12.93
C GLU A 194 -10.95 -12.92 -11.62
N VAL A 195 -11.05 -14.08 -10.96
CA VAL A 195 -11.88 -14.24 -9.75
C VAL A 195 -11.14 -13.80 -8.50
N MET A 196 -9.96 -14.36 -8.22
CA MET A 196 -9.22 -14.09 -6.98
C MET A 196 -8.52 -12.72 -7.02
N TYR A 197 -7.50 -12.57 -7.87
CA TYR A 197 -6.76 -11.31 -7.96
C TYR A 197 -7.57 -10.23 -8.67
N GLY A 198 -8.27 -10.56 -9.76
CA GLY A 198 -9.15 -9.66 -10.49
C GLY A 198 -10.37 -9.19 -9.70
N GLY A 199 -10.80 -9.95 -8.68
CA GLY A 199 -11.80 -9.52 -7.72
C GLY A 199 -11.38 -8.33 -6.87
N ARG A 200 -10.06 -8.15 -6.63
CA ARG A 200 -9.51 -6.97 -5.93
C ARG A 200 -9.28 -5.79 -6.86
N VAL A 201 -8.99 -6.08 -8.13
CA VAL A 201 -8.69 -5.05 -9.13
C VAL A 201 -10.01 -4.48 -9.67
N ILE A 202 -10.27 -3.22 -9.36
CA ILE A 202 -11.50 -2.53 -9.75
C ILE A 202 -11.39 -1.96 -11.18
N ASP A 203 -10.21 -1.50 -11.58
CA ASP A 203 -9.99 -0.85 -12.87
C ASP A 203 -9.80 -1.86 -14.00
N ASN A 204 -10.41 -1.59 -15.17
CA ASN A 204 -10.37 -2.51 -16.31
C ASN A 204 -8.99 -2.57 -16.98
N PHE A 205 -8.21 -1.48 -16.97
CA PHE A 205 -6.85 -1.50 -17.52
C PHE A 205 -5.90 -2.27 -16.59
N ASP A 206 -6.05 -2.11 -15.29
CA ASP A 206 -5.30 -2.91 -14.31
C ASP A 206 -5.67 -4.41 -14.40
N ARG A 207 -6.96 -4.75 -14.64
CA ARG A 207 -7.38 -6.15 -14.89
C ARG A 207 -6.69 -6.74 -16.12
N ARG A 208 -6.52 -5.95 -17.18
CA ARG A 208 -5.79 -6.39 -18.38
C ARG A 208 -4.34 -6.74 -18.05
N ILE A 209 -3.69 -6.01 -17.15
CA ILE A 209 -2.33 -6.31 -16.69
C ILE A 209 -2.29 -7.66 -15.98
N VAL A 210 -3.18 -7.90 -15.01
CA VAL A 210 -3.28 -9.19 -14.30
C VAL A 210 -3.51 -10.35 -15.27
N LYS A 211 -4.43 -10.18 -16.24
CA LYS A 211 -4.69 -11.18 -17.27
C LYS A 211 -3.48 -11.47 -18.16
N THR A 212 -2.68 -10.43 -18.45
CA THR A 212 -1.44 -10.57 -19.23
C THR A 212 -0.43 -11.41 -18.47
N PHE A 213 -0.20 -11.12 -17.18
CA PHE A 213 0.66 -11.95 -16.32
C PHE A 213 0.18 -13.41 -16.23
N MET A 214 -1.12 -13.66 -16.11
CA MET A 214 -1.64 -15.03 -16.11
C MET A 214 -1.36 -15.77 -17.41
N ASN A 215 -1.36 -15.07 -18.55
CA ASN A 215 -1.05 -15.69 -19.83
C ASN A 215 0.44 -15.94 -20.01
N GLU A 216 1.29 -15.05 -19.51
CA GLU A 216 2.75 -15.14 -19.61
C GLU A 216 3.37 -16.11 -18.61
N TYR A 217 2.78 -16.27 -17.42
CA TYR A 217 3.38 -17.09 -16.35
C TYR A 217 2.81 -18.51 -16.28
N MET A 218 1.59 -18.74 -16.79
CA MET A 218 0.93 -20.04 -16.72
C MET A 218 0.73 -20.63 -18.12
N GLY A 219 1.25 -21.84 -18.36
CA GLY A 219 1.05 -22.58 -19.59
C GLY A 219 1.97 -23.80 -19.66
N ASP A 220 1.72 -24.70 -20.62
CA ASP A 220 2.51 -25.94 -20.76
C ASP A 220 4.00 -25.67 -21.07
N PHE A 221 4.32 -24.48 -21.60
CA PHE A 221 5.69 -24.04 -21.88
C PHE A 221 6.59 -24.02 -20.63
N ILE A 222 6.03 -23.94 -19.41
CA ILE A 222 6.84 -23.98 -18.18
C ILE A 222 7.48 -25.35 -17.94
N PHE A 223 6.95 -26.40 -18.57
CA PHE A 223 7.46 -27.77 -18.49
C PHE A 223 8.27 -28.17 -19.72
N ASP A 224 8.53 -27.23 -20.65
CA ASP A 224 9.36 -27.52 -21.81
C ASP A 224 10.83 -27.67 -21.38
N THR A 225 11.41 -28.82 -21.71
CA THR A 225 12.81 -29.14 -21.40
C THR A 225 13.78 -28.60 -22.46
N PHE A 226 13.30 -28.30 -23.68
CA PHE A 226 14.11 -27.76 -24.76
C PHE A 226 14.22 -26.23 -24.71
N GLN A 227 13.18 -25.55 -24.25
CA GLN A 227 13.16 -24.12 -24.04
C GLN A 227 12.78 -23.80 -22.59
N PRO A 228 13.76 -23.70 -21.66
CA PRO A 228 13.46 -23.40 -20.28
C PRO A 228 12.76 -22.04 -20.15
N PHE A 229 11.75 -22.00 -19.30
CA PHE A 229 11.01 -20.77 -19.04
C PHE A 229 11.80 -19.86 -18.09
N HIS A 230 11.92 -18.60 -18.49
CA HIS A 230 12.53 -17.53 -17.71
C HIS A 230 11.46 -16.47 -17.45
N PHE A 231 11.23 -16.11 -16.18
CA PHE A 231 10.32 -15.00 -15.85
C PHE A 231 10.87 -13.67 -16.36
N TYR A 232 12.17 -13.50 -16.27
CA TYR A 232 12.92 -12.36 -16.80
C TYR A 232 14.38 -12.76 -16.94
N ARG A 233 15.00 -12.37 -18.04
CA ARG A 233 16.42 -12.59 -18.31
C ARG A 233 17.05 -11.34 -18.89
N ASP A 234 18.16 -10.94 -18.29
CA ASP A 234 19.02 -9.86 -18.74
C ASP A 234 20.48 -10.33 -18.72
N GLU A 235 21.44 -9.48 -19.12
CA GLU A 235 22.87 -9.79 -19.10
C GLU A 235 23.39 -10.09 -17.68
N SER A 236 22.73 -9.54 -16.65
CA SER A 236 23.18 -9.59 -15.26
C SER A 236 22.37 -10.53 -14.37
N VAL A 237 21.12 -10.83 -14.71
CA VAL A 237 20.20 -11.57 -13.84
C VAL A 237 19.32 -12.50 -14.66
N ASP A 238 19.10 -13.70 -14.13
CA ASP A 238 18.20 -14.69 -14.70
C ASP A 238 17.22 -15.21 -13.63
N TYR A 239 15.92 -14.98 -13.84
CA TYR A 239 14.87 -15.47 -12.95
C TYR A 239 14.24 -16.73 -13.54
N ILE A 240 14.65 -17.87 -13.01
CA ILE A 240 14.18 -19.20 -13.41
C ILE A 240 13.33 -19.84 -12.32
N ILE A 241 12.65 -20.93 -12.69
CA ILE A 241 11.98 -21.83 -11.74
C ILE A 241 13.05 -22.77 -11.15
N PRO A 242 13.27 -22.76 -9.81
CA PRO A 242 14.18 -23.71 -9.17
C PRO A 242 13.70 -25.16 -9.31
N PRO A 243 14.61 -26.14 -9.28
CA PRO A 243 14.24 -27.55 -9.31
C PRO A 243 13.35 -27.93 -8.13
N ASP A 244 12.55 -28.98 -8.30
CA ASP A 244 11.64 -29.47 -7.28
C ASP A 244 12.40 -29.90 -6.02
N GLY A 245 12.03 -29.28 -4.90
CA GLY A 245 12.73 -29.47 -3.63
C GLY A 245 11.83 -29.37 -2.40
N THR A 246 12.49 -29.29 -1.26
CA THR A 246 11.92 -28.92 0.04
C THR A 246 11.74 -27.41 0.13
N ARG A 247 10.97 -26.95 1.13
CA ARG A 247 10.76 -25.51 1.38
C ARG A 247 12.09 -24.79 1.59
N GLU A 248 13.02 -25.42 2.30
CA GLU A 248 14.34 -24.88 2.62
C GLU A 248 15.21 -24.71 1.36
N GLU A 249 15.13 -25.63 0.41
CA GLU A 249 15.82 -25.54 -0.89
C GLU A 249 15.28 -24.40 -1.74
N TYR A 250 13.95 -24.20 -1.77
CA TYR A 250 13.37 -23.02 -2.43
C TYR A 250 13.81 -21.72 -1.77
N ILE A 251 13.86 -21.67 -0.43
CA ILE A 251 14.37 -20.50 0.29
C ILE A 251 15.84 -20.24 -0.05
N ALA A 252 16.67 -21.29 -0.12
CA ALA A 252 18.07 -21.16 -0.51
C ALA A 252 18.22 -20.60 -1.93
N ALA A 253 17.44 -21.10 -2.90
CA ALA A 253 17.42 -20.56 -4.26
C ALA A 253 16.96 -19.09 -4.31
N ILE A 254 15.95 -18.72 -3.51
CA ILE A 254 15.51 -17.32 -3.39
C ILE A 254 16.60 -16.44 -2.78
N GLU A 255 17.45 -16.98 -1.88
CA GLU A 255 18.57 -16.24 -1.31
C GLU A 255 19.67 -15.90 -2.33
N GLU A 256 19.78 -16.65 -3.43
CA GLU A 256 20.72 -16.36 -4.53
C GLU A 256 20.25 -15.20 -5.43
N LEU A 257 18.97 -14.83 -5.38
CA LEU A 257 18.43 -13.73 -6.18
C LEU A 257 19.02 -12.37 -5.76
N PRO A 258 19.11 -11.39 -6.69
CA PRO A 258 19.62 -10.07 -6.36
C PRO A 258 18.64 -9.31 -5.44
N LEU A 259 19.20 -8.51 -4.54
CA LEU A 259 18.43 -7.66 -3.64
C LEU A 259 17.80 -6.47 -4.37
N VAL A 260 18.50 -5.94 -5.39
CA VAL A 260 18.02 -4.83 -6.22
C VAL A 260 17.45 -5.40 -7.50
N ASN A 261 16.19 -5.09 -7.79
CA ASN A 261 15.48 -5.57 -8.97
C ASN A 261 15.35 -4.45 -10.00
N VAL A 262 15.63 -4.75 -11.27
CA VAL A 262 15.34 -3.84 -12.38
C VAL A 262 13.83 -3.83 -12.69
N PRO A 263 13.25 -2.68 -13.12
CA PRO A 263 11.82 -2.59 -13.44
C PRO A 263 11.34 -3.61 -14.49
N GLY A 264 12.24 -4.07 -15.37
CA GLY A 264 11.96 -5.07 -16.40
C GLY A 264 11.37 -6.36 -15.86
N VAL A 265 11.76 -6.78 -14.64
CA VAL A 265 11.23 -7.99 -13.98
C VAL A 265 9.72 -7.87 -13.72
N PHE A 266 9.22 -6.64 -13.55
CA PHE A 266 7.82 -6.34 -13.29
C PHE A 266 7.03 -6.00 -14.57
N GLY A 267 7.63 -6.21 -15.75
CA GLY A 267 7.08 -5.81 -17.04
C GLY A 267 7.05 -4.29 -17.24
N LEU A 268 7.94 -3.54 -16.58
CA LEU A 268 8.03 -2.09 -16.67
C LEU A 268 9.27 -1.65 -17.44
N HIS A 269 9.17 -0.51 -18.12
CA HIS A 269 10.32 0.12 -18.77
C HIS A 269 11.32 0.64 -17.71
N PRO A 270 12.64 0.57 -17.94
CA PRO A 270 13.66 1.05 -16.99
C PRO A 270 13.43 2.49 -16.48
N ASN A 271 12.89 3.38 -17.32
CA ASN A 271 12.54 4.75 -16.94
C ASN A 271 11.56 4.86 -15.74
N ALA A 272 10.81 3.81 -15.41
CA ALA A 272 9.93 3.80 -14.24
C ALA A 272 10.73 4.01 -12.94
N GLU A 273 11.97 3.53 -12.89
CA GLU A 273 12.87 3.69 -11.75
C GLU A 273 13.28 5.15 -11.53
N ILE A 274 13.49 5.91 -12.62
CA ILE A 274 13.82 7.35 -12.55
C ILE A 274 12.68 8.11 -11.86
N GLY A 275 11.43 7.82 -12.24
CA GLY A 275 10.24 8.42 -11.63
C GLY A 275 10.14 8.09 -10.13
N TYR A 276 10.35 6.82 -9.78
CA TYR A 276 10.34 6.37 -8.39
C TYR A 276 11.39 7.11 -7.53
N TYR A 277 12.66 7.13 -7.94
CA TYR A 277 13.70 7.81 -7.17
C TYR A 277 13.52 9.33 -7.13
N THR A 278 13.00 9.93 -8.19
CA THR A 278 12.70 11.38 -8.22
C THR A 278 11.63 11.72 -7.18
N GLN A 279 10.57 10.91 -7.08
CA GLN A 279 9.52 11.11 -6.09
C GLN A 279 10.02 10.89 -4.67
N ALA A 280 10.78 9.81 -4.42
CA ALA A 280 11.38 9.54 -3.12
C ALA A 280 12.32 10.67 -2.66
N ALA A 281 13.13 11.23 -3.57
CA ALA A 281 13.98 12.38 -3.27
C ALA A 281 13.17 13.63 -2.93
N ARG A 282 12.07 13.90 -3.66
CA ARG A 282 11.16 15.02 -3.35
C ARG A 282 10.50 14.87 -1.98
N GLU A 283 10.01 13.69 -1.66
CA GLU A 283 9.40 13.40 -0.35
C GLU A 283 10.41 13.59 0.79
N MET A 284 11.62 13.07 0.62
CA MET A 284 12.71 13.28 1.59
C MET A 284 13.02 14.78 1.78
N TRP A 285 13.05 15.57 0.70
CA TRP A 285 13.24 17.01 0.81
C TRP A 285 12.09 17.72 1.50
N LEU A 286 10.84 17.34 1.24
CA LEU A 286 9.68 17.89 1.95
C LEU A 286 9.78 17.63 3.46
N HIS A 287 10.13 16.40 3.86
CA HIS A 287 10.33 16.08 5.27
C HIS A 287 11.51 16.84 5.90
N LEU A 288 12.60 17.05 5.15
CA LEU A 288 13.71 17.88 5.64
C LEU A 288 13.31 19.34 5.85
N ILE A 289 12.47 19.90 4.97
CA ILE A 289 11.90 21.24 5.12
C ILE A 289 10.99 21.31 6.35
N GLU A 290 10.15 20.29 6.58
CA GLU A 290 9.29 20.20 7.77
C GLU A 290 10.09 20.14 9.08
N LEU A 291 11.24 19.47 9.06
CA LEU A 291 12.15 19.37 10.21
C LEU A 291 12.96 20.65 10.46
N GLN A 292 13.00 21.58 9.51
CA GLN A 292 13.78 22.80 9.64
C GLN A 292 13.19 23.69 10.76
N PRO A 293 14.01 24.21 11.69
CA PRO A 293 13.51 25.07 12.75
C PRO A 293 12.94 26.36 12.15
N HIS A 294 11.64 26.58 12.38
CA HIS A 294 10.91 27.75 11.89
C HIS A 294 11.29 29.05 12.64
N THR A 295 12.24 28.97 13.59
CA THR A 295 12.73 30.06 14.44
C THR A 295 14.07 30.65 13.96
N GLY A 296 14.59 30.19 12.82
CA GLY A 296 15.74 30.84 12.19
C GLY A 296 15.33 32.18 11.58
N THR A 297 15.60 33.27 12.29
CA THR A 297 15.68 34.62 11.70
C THR A 297 16.77 34.59 10.64
N ALA A 298 16.40 34.31 9.39
CA ALA A 298 17.23 34.62 8.24
C ALA A 298 17.25 36.15 8.09
N GLU A 299 18.16 36.81 8.82
CA GLU A 299 18.50 38.22 8.62
C GLU A 299 19.04 38.36 7.17
N GLY A 300 18.14 38.65 6.22
CA GLY A 300 18.49 38.87 4.81
C GLY A 300 17.66 38.09 3.78
N GLY A 301 16.69 37.27 4.18
CA GLY A 301 15.75 36.61 3.25
C GLY A 301 14.46 37.41 3.04
N VAL A 302 13.90 37.37 1.82
CA VAL A 302 12.55 37.86 1.52
C VAL A 302 11.57 37.24 2.51
N SER A 303 10.70 38.04 3.13
CA SER A 303 9.78 37.50 4.14
C SER A 303 8.82 36.49 3.51
N ARG A 304 8.37 35.50 4.28
CA ARG A 304 7.39 34.52 3.78
C ARG A 304 6.12 35.21 3.23
N GLU A 305 5.72 36.30 3.86
CA GLU A 305 4.55 37.10 3.47
C GLU A 305 4.79 37.83 2.15
N GLU A 306 5.98 38.39 1.93
CA GLU A 306 6.39 39.01 0.66
C GLU A 306 6.45 37.98 -0.49
N VAL A 307 6.97 36.78 -0.22
CA VAL A 307 6.96 35.69 -1.21
C VAL A 307 5.53 35.31 -1.56
N ILE A 308 4.64 35.17 -0.57
CA ILE A 308 3.23 34.84 -0.83
C ILE A 308 2.54 35.97 -1.62
N ASP A 309 2.77 37.25 -1.27
CA ASP A 309 2.16 38.38 -1.99
C ASP A 309 2.65 38.47 -3.44
N SER A 310 3.96 38.29 -3.66
CA SER A 310 4.55 38.30 -5.02
C SER A 310 3.98 37.20 -5.91
N VAL A 311 3.84 35.97 -5.39
CA VAL A 311 3.22 34.85 -6.12
C VAL A 311 1.74 35.10 -6.35
N ALA A 312 1.01 35.61 -5.36
CA ALA A 312 -0.40 35.96 -5.51
C ALA A 312 -0.60 37.05 -6.57
N SER A 313 0.27 38.05 -6.62
CA SER A 313 0.25 39.11 -7.63
C SER A 313 0.56 38.57 -9.03
N ASP A 314 1.56 37.69 -9.17
CA ASP A 314 1.90 37.07 -10.47
C ASP A 314 0.73 36.22 -11.00
N ILE A 315 0.05 35.46 -10.14
CA ILE A 315 -1.14 34.69 -10.53
C ILE A 315 -2.29 35.62 -10.94
N LEU A 316 -2.52 36.71 -10.20
CA LEU A 316 -3.55 37.71 -10.53
C LEU A 316 -3.32 38.38 -11.89
N VAL A 317 -2.06 38.66 -12.25
CA VAL A 317 -1.72 39.25 -13.55
C VAL A 317 -1.89 38.26 -14.69
N LYS A 318 -1.63 36.96 -14.45
CA LYS A 318 -1.76 35.89 -15.45
C LYS A 318 -3.19 35.36 -15.62
N LEU A 319 -4.11 35.72 -14.73
CA LEU A 319 -5.50 35.28 -14.81
C LEU A 319 -6.19 35.87 -16.06
N PRO A 320 -6.81 35.03 -16.90
CA PRO A 320 -7.54 35.52 -18.06
C PRO A 320 -8.78 36.33 -17.64
N ALA A 321 -9.16 37.29 -18.47
CA ALA A 321 -10.40 38.04 -18.27
C ALA A 321 -11.63 37.12 -18.42
N VAL A 322 -12.69 37.44 -17.66
CA VAL A 322 -13.97 36.74 -17.71
C VAL A 322 -14.52 36.78 -19.14
N TYR A 323 -14.96 35.62 -19.64
CA TYR A 323 -15.57 35.51 -20.96
C TYR A 323 -16.96 36.13 -20.97
N ASP A 324 -17.24 37.00 -21.95
CA ASP A 324 -18.58 37.52 -22.18
C ASP A 324 -19.45 36.45 -22.87
N LEU A 325 -20.20 35.71 -22.04
CA LEU A 325 -21.10 34.64 -22.49
C LEU A 325 -22.18 35.14 -23.46
N ALA A 326 -22.63 36.40 -23.33
CA ALA A 326 -23.66 36.96 -24.20
C ALA A 326 -23.11 37.19 -25.61
N ARG A 327 -21.89 37.71 -25.71
CA ARG A 327 -21.19 37.89 -26.99
C ARG A 327 -20.89 36.56 -27.68
N VAL A 328 -20.41 35.57 -26.92
CA VAL A 328 -20.11 34.23 -27.46
C VAL A 328 -21.40 33.53 -27.91
N ARG A 329 -22.47 33.60 -27.12
CA ARG A 329 -23.78 33.04 -27.50
C ARG A 329 -24.30 33.66 -28.80
N LYS A 330 -24.22 34.99 -28.93
CA LYS A 330 -24.66 35.73 -30.11
C LYS A 330 -23.90 35.36 -31.38
N SER A 331 -22.61 35.04 -31.29
CA SER A 331 -21.83 34.59 -32.45
C SER A 331 -22.24 33.22 -32.99
N PHE A 332 -22.93 32.39 -32.20
CA PHE A 332 -23.31 31.03 -32.56
C PHE A 332 -24.83 30.83 -32.71
N GLU A 333 -25.63 31.90 -32.63
CA GLU A 333 -27.11 31.86 -32.67
C GLU A 333 -27.69 31.18 -33.92
N MET A 334 -26.96 31.18 -35.05
CA MET A 334 -27.45 30.62 -36.32
C MET A 334 -27.29 29.10 -36.44
N TYR A 335 -26.41 28.45 -35.66
CA TYR A 335 -26.16 27.01 -35.74
C TYR A 335 -25.76 26.45 -34.36
N ILE A 336 -26.73 26.23 -33.47
CA ILE A 336 -26.47 25.63 -32.16
C ILE A 336 -26.32 24.12 -32.31
N THR A 337 -25.09 23.63 -32.18
CA THR A 337 -24.77 22.21 -32.07
C THR A 337 -24.58 21.80 -30.60
N PRO A 338 -24.71 20.51 -30.24
CA PRO A 338 -24.45 20.04 -28.88
C PRO A 338 -23.06 20.44 -28.35
N THR A 339 -22.04 20.49 -29.20
CA THR A 339 -20.68 20.93 -28.85
C THR A 339 -20.63 22.39 -28.41
N ILE A 340 -21.43 23.26 -29.04
CA ILE A 340 -21.52 24.68 -28.67
C ILE A 340 -22.21 24.85 -27.32
N VAL A 341 -23.21 24.02 -27.02
CA VAL A 341 -23.85 24.03 -25.70
C VAL A 341 -22.86 23.64 -24.60
N VAL A 342 -22.06 22.59 -24.83
CA VAL A 342 -20.98 22.20 -23.89
C VAL A 342 -19.95 23.32 -23.73
N LEU A 343 -19.54 23.97 -24.83
CA LEU A 343 -18.62 25.11 -24.77
C LEU A 343 -19.18 26.24 -23.89
N LEU A 344 -20.46 26.60 -24.06
CA LEU A 344 -21.08 27.65 -23.25
C LEU A 344 -21.12 27.27 -21.76
N GLN A 345 -21.40 26.00 -21.43
CA GLN A 345 -21.37 25.51 -20.05
C GLN A 345 -19.97 25.51 -19.45
N GLU A 346 -18.96 25.08 -20.22
CA GLU A 346 -17.56 25.11 -19.78
C GLU A 346 -17.07 26.54 -19.56
N LEU A 347 -17.42 27.48 -20.44
CA LEU A 347 -17.10 28.90 -20.27
C LEU A 347 -17.77 29.49 -19.02
N GLU A 348 -19.01 29.13 -18.73
CA GLU A 348 -19.70 29.55 -17.51
C GLU A 348 -18.98 29.03 -16.26
N ARG A 349 -18.63 27.73 -16.23
CA ARG A 349 -17.87 27.14 -15.12
C ARG A 349 -16.47 27.75 -14.98
N PHE A 350 -15.80 28.03 -16.09
CA PHE A 350 -14.49 28.67 -16.10
C PHE A 350 -14.56 30.09 -15.56
N ASN A 351 -15.60 30.85 -15.90
CA ASN A 351 -15.85 32.18 -15.34
C ASN A 351 -16.08 32.13 -13.83
N VAL A 352 -16.82 31.14 -13.32
CA VAL A 352 -16.99 30.94 -11.87
C VAL A 352 -15.64 30.68 -11.19
N LEU A 353 -14.79 29.86 -11.80
CA LEU A 353 -13.44 29.58 -11.29
C LEU A 353 -12.57 30.84 -11.29
N ILE A 354 -12.50 31.59 -12.40
CA ILE A 354 -11.74 32.85 -12.49
C ILE A 354 -12.17 33.83 -11.40
N ASN A 355 -13.49 34.04 -11.24
CA ASN A 355 -14.02 34.94 -10.22
C ASN A 355 -13.66 34.49 -8.80
N ARG A 356 -13.68 33.18 -8.54
CA ARG A 356 -13.29 32.62 -7.24
C ARG A 356 -11.80 32.80 -6.98
N MET A 357 -10.95 32.56 -7.97
CA MET A 357 -9.50 32.77 -7.86
C MET A 357 -9.19 34.26 -7.65
N GLN A 358 -9.79 35.15 -8.43
CA GLN A 358 -9.58 36.59 -8.31
C GLN A 358 -10.01 37.12 -6.94
N SER A 359 -11.19 36.72 -6.44
CA SER A 359 -11.69 37.15 -5.13
C SER A 359 -10.84 36.62 -3.98
N THR A 360 -10.49 35.32 -3.98
CA THR A 360 -9.69 34.71 -2.91
C THR A 360 -8.26 35.25 -2.88
N LEU A 361 -7.60 35.43 -4.03
CA LEU A 361 -6.26 36.02 -4.09
C LEU A 361 -6.29 37.49 -3.67
N THR A 362 -7.29 38.27 -4.09
CA THR A 362 -7.41 39.67 -3.65
C THR A 362 -7.64 39.76 -2.14
N GLN A 363 -8.48 38.88 -1.57
CA GLN A 363 -8.70 38.80 -0.13
C GLN A 363 -7.43 38.39 0.63
N LEU A 364 -6.67 37.42 0.11
CA LEU A 364 -5.40 37.01 0.70
C LEU A 364 -4.41 38.19 0.78
N ARG A 365 -4.28 38.96 -0.30
CA ARG A 365 -3.40 40.14 -0.33
C ARG A 365 -3.85 41.22 0.66
N LYS A 366 -5.17 41.47 0.74
CA LYS A 366 -5.74 42.41 1.72
C LYS A 366 -5.54 41.95 3.16
N ALA A 367 -5.63 40.64 3.42
CA ALA A 367 -5.36 40.07 4.72
C ALA A 367 -3.87 40.21 5.10
N LEU A 368 -2.95 39.96 4.16
CA LEU A 368 -1.52 40.19 4.36
C LEU A 368 -1.18 41.67 4.61
N ALA A 369 -1.90 42.59 3.95
CA ALA A 369 -1.78 44.03 4.19
C ALA A 369 -2.46 44.49 5.49
N GLY A 370 -3.17 43.61 6.21
CA GLY A 370 -3.90 43.95 7.44
C GLY A 370 -5.20 44.72 7.24
N GLU A 371 -5.74 44.78 6.02
CA GLU A 371 -6.98 45.48 5.69
C GLU A 371 -8.26 44.65 5.99
N ILE A 372 -8.12 43.33 6.12
CA ILE A 372 -9.20 42.39 6.43
C ILE A 372 -8.71 41.47 7.55
N GLY A 373 -9.39 41.50 8.70
CA GLY A 373 -9.13 40.67 9.86
C GLY A 373 -9.90 39.35 9.86
#